data_AF-A0A6B3F1H4-F1
#
_entry.id   AF-A0A6B3F1H4-F1
#
_cell.length_a   1.000
_cell.length_b   1.000
_cell.length_c   1.000
_cell.angle_alpha   90.00
_cell.angle_beta   90.00
_cell.angle_gamma   90.00
#
_symmetry.space_group_name_H-M   'P 1'
#
loop_
_entity.id
_entity.type
_entity.pdbx_description
1 polymer ?
#
loop_
_entity_poly.entity_id
_entity_poly.type
_entity_poly.pdbx_seq_one_letter_code
_entity_poly.pdbx_strand_id
1 'polypeptide(L)'
;GPNAHGYPVEIADPFGCDRFTARTVAGLDPEARTPIWMARRIQKAGMRPVSLTVDITNYVMLELGQPLHAYDRSQVRGPIGVRRAQA
;
A
#
# COMPACT_ATOMS: atom_id res chain seq x y z
N GLY A 1 6.79 -17.51 -10.01
CA GLY A 1 5.43 -16.99 -10.24
C GLY A 1 5.45 -15.47 -10.36
N PRO A 2 4.35 -14.80 -10.75
CA PRO A 2 4.31 -13.35 -10.97
C PRO A 2 4.71 -12.49 -9.76
N ASN A 3 4.81 -13.10 -8.57
CA ASN A 3 5.25 -12.47 -7.32
C ASN A 3 6.67 -12.83 -6.89
N ALA A 4 7.45 -13.58 -7.70
CA ALA A 4 8.71 -14.18 -7.26
C ALA A 4 9.85 -13.15 -7.01
N HIS A 5 9.75 -11.95 -7.59
CA HIS A 5 10.81 -10.94 -7.50
C HIS A 5 10.35 -9.59 -6.91
N GLY A 6 9.09 -9.47 -6.48
CA GLY A 6 8.52 -8.18 -6.07
C GLY A 6 8.43 -7.16 -7.22
N TYR A 7 7.99 -5.95 -6.91
CA TYR A 7 8.10 -4.82 -7.85
C TYR A 7 9.48 -4.17 -7.67
N PRO A 8 10.20 -3.76 -8.73
CA PRO A 8 11.51 -3.15 -8.59
C PRO A 8 11.45 -1.82 -7.82
N VAL A 9 12.36 -1.68 -6.86
CA VAL A 9 12.50 -0.50 -6.01
C VAL A 9 13.97 -0.10 -5.97
N GLU A 10 14.24 1.19 -6.10
CA GLU A 10 15.58 1.75 -6.01
C GLU A 10 15.63 2.77 -4.88
N ILE A 11 16.41 2.50 -3.85
CA ILE A 11 16.63 3.41 -2.72
C ILE A 11 17.90 4.21 -3.00
N ALA A 12 17.74 5.49 -3.35
CA ALA A 12 18.86 6.40 -3.59
C ALA A 12 19.19 7.27 -2.36
N ASP A 13 18.30 7.35 -1.37
CA ASP A 13 18.54 8.01 -0.08
C ASP A 13 18.35 7.02 1.09
N PRO A 14 19.38 6.22 1.43
CA PRO A 14 19.31 5.25 2.53
C PRO A 14 19.19 5.90 3.91
N PHE A 15 19.52 7.20 4.06
CA PHE A 15 19.31 7.92 5.31
C PHE A 15 17.84 8.28 5.51
N GLY A 16 17.13 8.63 4.43
CA GLY A 16 15.68 8.90 4.47
C GLY A 16 14.82 7.64 4.52
N CYS A 17 15.30 6.53 3.96
CA CYS A 17 14.62 5.24 3.98
C CYS A 17 15.64 4.12 3.79
N ASP A 18 15.94 3.38 4.84
CA ASP A 18 16.89 2.25 4.81
C ASP A 18 16.25 0.97 4.22
N ARG A 19 14.92 0.88 4.22
CA ARG A 19 14.18 -0.27 3.71
C ARG A 19 12.83 0.12 3.11
N PHE A 20 12.60 -0.32 1.88
CA PHE A 20 11.32 -0.22 1.20
C PHE A 20 10.96 -1.56 0.57
N THR A 21 9.77 -2.07 0.88
CA THR A 21 9.29 -3.35 0.36
C THR A 21 8.07 -3.14 -0.49
N ALA A 22 8.05 -3.73 -1.68
CA ALA A 22 6.94 -3.63 -2.62
C ALA A 22 6.49 -5.02 -3.08
N ARG A 23 5.18 -5.21 -3.17
CA ARG A 23 4.57 -6.43 -3.68
C ARG A 23 3.49 -6.09 -4.68
N THR A 24 3.53 -6.73 -5.85
CA THR A 24 2.43 -6.65 -6.81
C THR A 24 1.29 -7.56 -6.36
N VAL A 25 0.07 -7.00 -6.38
CA VAL A 25 -1.18 -7.74 -6.21
C VAL A 25 -1.96 -7.57 -7.50
N ALA A 26 -2.41 -8.69 -8.08
CA ALA A 26 -3.13 -8.71 -9.36
C ALA A 26 -4.47 -9.43 -9.19
N GLY A 27 -5.42 -9.16 -10.09
CA GLY A 27 -6.75 -9.76 -10.07
C GLY A 27 -7.67 -9.19 -8.98
N LEU A 28 -7.44 -7.94 -8.57
CA LEU A 28 -8.35 -7.24 -7.67
C LEU A 28 -9.62 -6.82 -8.44
N ASP A 29 -10.79 -7.15 -7.90
CA ASP A 29 -12.06 -6.61 -8.35
C ASP A 29 -12.20 -5.15 -7.86
N PRO A 30 -12.27 -4.15 -8.77
CA PRO A 30 -12.40 -2.74 -8.40
C PRO A 30 -13.68 -2.43 -7.63
N GLU A 31 -14.74 -3.22 -7.83
CA GLU A 31 -16.06 -3.01 -7.23
C GLU A 31 -16.20 -3.76 -5.89
N ALA A 32 -15.17 -4.51 -5.49
CA ALA A 32 -15.18 -5.24 -4.23
C ALA A 32 -15.29 -4.27 -3.04
N ARG A 33 -16.22 -4.60 -2.14
CA ARG A 33 -16.53 -3.78 -0.97
C ARG A 33 -15.78 -4.27 0.26
N THR A 34 -15.45 -3.35 1.15
CA THR A 34 -14.86 -3.64 2.45
C THR A 34 -15.79 -4.54 3.28
N PRO A 35 -15.33 -5.71 3.76
CA PRO A 35 -16.12 -6.58 4.61
C PRO A 35 -16.60 -5.87 5.87
N ILE A 36 -17.83 -6.17 6.30
CA ILE A 36 -18.49 -5.45 7.40
C ILE A 36 -17.69 -5.47 8.72
N TRP A 37 -16.99 -6.55 9.02
CA TRP A 37 -16.18 -6.68 10.23
C TRP A 37 -14.98 -5.71 10.21
N MET A 38 -14.36 -5.51 9.05
CA MET A 38 -13.22 -4.62 8.86
C MET A 38 -13.68 -3.17 8.92
N ALA A 39 -14.75 -2.84 8.19
CA ALA A 39 -15.36 -1.52 8.19
C ALA A 39 -15.74 -1.06 9.61
N ARG A 40 -16.33 -1.94 10.41
CA ARG A 40 -16.67 -1.64 11.82
C ARG A 40 -15.43 -1.36 12.68
N ARG A 41 -14.34 -2.12 12.50
CA ARG A 41 -13.08 -1.88 13.24
C ARG A 41 -12.47 -0.53 12.87
N ILE A 42 -12.43 -0.19 11.59
CA ILE A 42 -11.97 1.12 11.08
C ILE A 42 -12.83 2.26 11.65
N GLN A 43 -14.16 2.12 11.62
CA GLN A 43 -15.09 3.11 12.18
C GLN A 43 -14.92 3.31 13.68
N LYS A 44 -14.74 2.24 14.45
CA LYS A 44 -14.50 2.32 15.89
C LYS A 44 -13.16 2.97 16.24
N ALA A 45 -12.19 2.93 15.31
CA ALA A 45 -10.94 3.67 15.43
C ALA A 45 -11.05 5.14 14.96
N GLY A 46 -12.26 5.62 14.65
CA GLY A 46 -12.50 7.02 14.28
C GLY A 46 -12.30 7.34 12.79
N MET A 47 -12.14 6.32 11.93
CA MET A 47 -11.93 6.50 10.49
C MET A 47 -13.14 6.09 9.66
N ARG A 48 -13.36 6.73 8.51
CA ARG A 48 -14.41 6.33 7.56
C ARG A 48 -13.85 5.33 6.54
N PRO A 49 -14.51 4.19 6.28
CA PRO A 49 -14.19 3.31 5.15
C PRO A 49 -14.28 4.07 3.82
N VAL A 50 -13.38 3.78 2.87
CA VAL A 50 -13.27 4.51 1.58
C VAL A 50 -13.38 3.56 0.40
N SER A 51 -12.46 2.60 0.29
CA SER A 51 -12.42 1.57 -0.74
C SER A 51 -11.68 0.36 -0.17
N LEU A 52 -11.89 -0.84 -0.73
CA LEU A 52 -11.28 -2.06 -0.19
C LEU A 52 -9.76 -1.94 -0.02
N THR A 53 -9.06 -1.40 -1.01
CA THR A 53 -7.60 -1.24 -0.97
C THR A 53 -7.16 -0.27 0.13
N VAL A 54 -7.80 0.89 0.24
CA VAL A 54 -7.49 1.90 1.26
C VAL A 54 -7.82 1.37 2.66
N ASP A 55 -8.93 0.66 2.78
CA ASP A 55 -9.40 0.11 4.04
C ASP A 55 -8.49 -1.02 4.54
N ILE A 56 -7.96 -1.86 3.65
CA ILE A 56 -6.95 -2.86 4.02
C ILE A 56 -5.68 -2.16 4.55
N THR A 57 -5.18 -1.12 3.88
CA THR A 57 -3.96 -0.42 4.35
C THR A 57 -4.19 0.30 5.68
N ASN A 58 -5.36 0.92 5.87
CA ASN A 58 -5.74 1.54 7.14
C ASN A 58 -5.91 0.51 8.24
N TYR A 59 -6.52 -0.62 7.93
CA TYR A 59 -6.77 -1.69 8.88
C TYR A 59 -5.45 -2.28 9.41
N VAL A 60 -4.48 -2.56 8.53
CA VAL A 60 -3.13 -3.01 8.93
C VAL A 60 -2.41 -1.95 9.75
N MET A 61 -2.50 -0.68 9.37
CA MET A 61 -1.94 0.42 10.15
C MET A 61 -2.50 0.48 11.56
N LEU A 62 -3.82 0.33 11.71
CA LEU A 62 -4.50 0.37 13.00
C LEU A 62 -4.22 -0.88 13.85
N GLU A 63 -4.12 -2.06 13.24
CA GLU A 63 -3.94 -3.32 13.96
C GLU A 63 -2.48 -3.57 14.35
N LEU A 64 -1.52 -3.20 13.50
CA LEU A 64 -0.09 -3.51 13.67
C LEU A 64 0.80 -2.27 13.87
N GLY A 65 0.24 -1.06 13.77
CA GLY A 65 1.02 0.17 13.83
C GLY A 65 1.89 0.43 12.60
N GLN A 66 1.68 -0.31 11.50
CA GLN A 66 2.49 -0.22 10.27
C GLN A 66 1.70 0.45 9.14
N PRO A 67 1.98 1.74 8.82
CA PRO A 67 1.40 2.38 7.66
C PRO A 67 1.82 1.69 6.37
N LEU A 68 0.88 1.59 5.43
CA LEU A 68 1.08 1.04 4.10
C LEU A 68 0.46 1.98 3.06
N HIS A 69 0.87 1.79 1.80
CA HIS A 69 0.30 2.48 0.66
C HIS A 69 0.13 1.53 -0.51
N ALA A 70 -0.84 1.82 -1.38
CA ALA A 70 -1.10 1.07 -2.60
C ALA A 70 -0.99 2.00 -3.81
N TYR A 71 -0.23 1.56 -4.82
CA TYR A 71 -0.08 2.26 -6.09
C TYR A 71 -0.88 1.55 -7.18
N ASP A 72 -1.46 2.30 -8.11
CA ASP A 72 -2.03 1.73 -9.34
C ASP A 72 -0.89 1.22 -10.24
N ARG A 73 -0.78 -0.11 -10.35
CA ARG A 73 0.27 -0.77 -11.13
C ARG A 73 0.30 -0.31 -12.58
N SER A 74 -0.83 0.06 -13.18
CA SER A 74 -0.89 0.48 -14.58
C SER A 74 -0.25 1.87 -14.80
N GLN A 75 -0.19 2.68 -13.76
CA GLN A 75 0.35 4.04 -13.82
C GLN A 75 1.82 4.12 -13.41
N VAL A 76 2.32 3.17 -12.61
CA VAL A 76 3.75 3.12 -12.26
C VAL A 76 4.57 2.70 -13.48
N ARG A 77 5.57 3.52 -13.81
CA ARG A 77 6.54 3.28 -14.89
C ARG A 77 7.91 3.09 -14.29
N GLY A 78 8.63 2.06 -14.73
CA GLY A 78 9.95 1.74 -14.22
C GLY A 78 9.97 1.39 -12.72
N PRO A 79 11.15 1.38 -12.08
CA PRO A 79 11.29 1.15 -10.63
C PRO A 79 10.62 2.25 -9.79
N ILE A 80 10.17 1.89 -8.58
CA ILE A 80 9.83 2.91 -7.57
C ILE A 80 11.13 3.50 -7.05
N GLY A 81 11.41 4.76 -7.41
CA GLY A 81 12.57 5.50 -6.91
C GLY A 81 12.27 6.16 -5.57
N VAL A 82 12.94 5.69 -4.51
CA VAL A 82 12.92 6.30 -3.17
C VAL A 82 14.10 7.26 -3.08
N ARG A 83 13.82 8.54 -3.30
CA ARG A 83 14.82 9.62 -3.40
C ARG A 83 14.26 10.93 -2.89
N ARG A 84 15.14 11.89 -2.63
CA ARG A 84 14.74 13.29 -2.37
C ARG A 84 14.13 13.92 -3.62
N ALA A 85 13.21 14.85 -3.39
CA ALA A 85 12.70 15.73 -4.43
C ALA A 85 13.82 16.66 -4.93
N GLN A 86 13.77 16.99 -6.21
CA GLN A 86 14.60 18.04 -6.80
C GLN A 86 13.76 19.32 -6.87
N ALA A 87 14.41 20.47 -6.71
CA ALA A 87 13.77 21.77 -6.83
C ALA A 87 13.40 22.08 -8.29
#